data_AF-A0A225VTY9-F1
#
_entry.id   AF-A0A225VTY9-F1
#
_cell.length_a   1.000
_cell.length_b   1.000
_cell.length_c   1.000
_cell.angle_alpha   90.00
_cell.angle_beta   90.00
_cell.angle_gamma   90.00
#
_symmetry.space_group_name_H-M   'P 1'
#
loop_
_entity.id
_entity.type
_entity.pdbx_description
1 polymer ?
#
loop_
_entity_poly.entity_id
_entity_poly.type
_entity_poly.pdbx_seq_one_letter_code
_entity_poly.pdbx_strand_id
1 'polypeptide(L)'
;MPDLQDTDCREILRILHQLGDVLWYEDCEEFEDWIILEPSLVLALVREVVYHKYEDATGEDYKELWSNGILPHSLLLRLKLWKCLAGIDMTMVQKFKHLLHHLNLVYPVNDLDKLDEADIIVPMYWKMRGNTNTAHKPLTRQDTLLEENVHDDWYFAKWRYSVPIAISDVLFVNFVVKCYRPYVRCEARDTRFECSVRREFRAAIQLSTNTTGRLDDITIEVAAPSKKFAWAEMRYYVIAMEQVLEKDYWGLCKHAKLKRFIVDDQEIDQDVNNLIGKVGDEARLRQKAPWLPPDFTWFIQCAWRKPEVLDRLHLQHRLEVLKNLVITSQSNSLPSLWTLSYPKMGGLLELRIHSDFSGNCCHKPLKIEVTDNFFATHSDFFQVRLSDCV
;
A
#
# COMPACT_ATOMS: atom_id res chain seq x y z
N MET A 1 -20.18 -2.46 -48.48
CA MET A 1 -18.88 -3.15 -48.54
C MET A 1 -19.18 -4.64 -48.47
N PRO A 2 -18.65 -5.49 -49.36
CA PRO A 2 -18.90 -6.92 -49.32
C PRO A 2 -18.18 -7.51 -48.09
N ASP A 3 -18.96 -8.21 -47.26
CA ASP A 3 -18.62 -9.09 -46.12
C ASP A 3 -17.19 -8.99 -45.56
N LEU A 4 -16.93 -7.92 -44.80
CA LEU A 4 -15.83 -7.93 -43.83
C LEU A 4 -16.13 -9.01 -42.78
N GLN A 5 -15.27 -10.01 -42.67
CA GLN A 5 -15.40 -11.03 -41.64
C GLN A 5 -15.06 -10.44 -40.27
N ASP A 6 -15.67 -10.97 -39.20
CA ASP A 6 -15.44 -10.50 -37.82
C ASP A 6 -13.94 -10.48 -37.46
N THR A 7 -13.19 -11.47 -37.95
CA THR A 7 -11.73 -11.56 -37.78
C THR A 7 -10.97 -10.41 -38.44
N ASP A 8 -11.41 -9.98 -39.63
CA ASP A 8 -10.79 -8.88 -40.36
C ASP A 8 -11.05 -7.54 -39.64
N CYS A 9 -12.26 -7.36 -39.11
CA CYS A 9 -12.61 -6.20 -38.28
C CYS A 9 -11.75 -6.10 -37.02
N ARG A 10 -11.54 -7.22 -36.32
CA ARG A 10 -10.68 -7.26 -35.11
C ARG A 10 -9.24 -6.91 -35.43
N GLU A 11 -8.69 -7.44 -36.51
CA GLU A 11 -7.31 -7.16 -36.88
C GLU A 11 -7.14 -5.68 -37.26
N ILE A 12 -8.11 -5.10 -37.97
CA ILE A 12 -8.13 -3.66 -38.25
C ILE A 12 -8.17 -2.86 -36.94
N LEU A 13 -9.03 -3.23 -35.98
CA LEU A 13 -9.10 -2.55 -34.68
C LEU A 13 -7.82 -2.70 -33.87
N ARG A 14 -7.12 -3.85 -33.91
CA ARG A 14 -5.79 -4.01 -33.29
C ARG A 14 -4.78 -3.05 -33.90
N ILE A 15 -4.75 -2.95 -35.22
CA ILE A 15 -3.82 -2.06 -35.91
C ILE A 15 -4.12 -0.60 -35.55
N LEU A 16 -5.38 -0.18 -35.61
CA LEU A 16 -5.79 1.18 -35.20
C LEU A 16 -5.47 1.46 -33.72
N HIS A 17 -5.60 0.45 -32.86
CA HIS A 17 -5.21 0.55 -31.45
C HIS A 17 -3.71 0.75 -31.25
N GLN A 18 -2.89 -0.05 -31.95
CA GLN A 18 -1.43 0.06 -31.89
C GLN A 18 -0.92 1.38 -32.46
N LEU A 19 -1.62 1.94 -33.46
CA LEU A 19 -1.31 3.25 -34.04
C LEU A 19 -1.77 4.42 -33.14
N GLY A 20 -2.66 4.15 -32.18
CA GLY A 20 -3.24 5.16 -31.29
C GLY A 20 -4.36 5.98 -31.92
N ASP A 21 -4.89 5.56 -33.08
CA ASP A 21 -6.03 6.20 -33.74
C ASP A 21 -7.34 5.95 -32.97
N VAL A 22 -7.43 4.78 -32.32
CA VAL A 22 -8.55 4.35 -31.49
C VAL A 22 -8.00 3.65 -30.25
N LEU A 23 -8.70 3.71 -29.12
CA LEU A 23 -8.40 2.83 -27.98
C LEU A 23 -9.42 1.70 -27.96
N TRP A 24 -8.96 0.47 -28.20
CA TRP A 24 -9.80 -0.71 -28.23
C TRP A 24 -9.33 -1.69 -27.15
N TYR A 25 -10.25 -2.08 -26.27
CA TYR A 25 -9.99 -3.05 -25.21
C TYR A 25 -10.85 -4.29 -25.49
N GLU A 26 -10.19 -5.38 -25.88
CA GLU A 26 -10.79 -6.71 -26.11
C GLU A 26 -10.68 -7.50 -24.80
N ASP A 27 -11.82 -7.92 -24.23
CA ASP A 27 -11.88 -8.75 -23.02
C ASP A 27 -11.06 -8.20 -21.83
N CYS A 28 -11.12 -6.89 -21.60
CA CYS A 28 -10.64 -6.30 -20.36
C CYS A 28 -11.60 -6.66 -19.24
N GLU A 29 -11.11 -7.20 -18.10
CA GLU A 29 -11.94 -7.47 -16.91
C GLU A 29 -12.75 -6.24 -16.48
N GLU A 30 -12.24 -5.05 -16.80
CA GLU A 30 -12.83 -3.75 -16.51
C GLU A 30 -14.05 -3.41 -17.38
N PHE A 31 -14.11 -3.92 -18.60
CA PHE A 31 -15.14 -3.61 -19.59
C PHE A 31 -15.70 -4.92 -20.14
N GLU A 32 -16.70 -5.49 -19.44
CA GLU A 32 -17.38 -6.74 -19.81
C GLU A 32 -17.89 -6.79 -21.27
N ASP A 33 -18.02 -5.62 -21.92
CA ASP A 33 -18.38 -5.45 -23.33
C ASP A 33 -17.24 -4.80 -24.13
N TRP A 34 -17.18 -5.08 -25.43
CA TRP A 34 -16.22 -4.46 -26.35
C TRP A 34 -16.42 -2.96 -26.40
N ILE A 35 -15.37 -2.22 -26.01
CA ILE A 35 -15.42 -0.77 -25.96
C ILE A 35 -14.35 -0.16 -26.87
N ILE A 36 -14.82 0.76 -27.70
CA ILE A 36 -14.02 1.63 -28.56
C ILE A 36 -14.08 3.02 -27.95
N LEU A 37 -12.93 3.54 -27.53
CA LEU A 37 -12.80 4.86 -26.93
C LEU A 37 -12.05 5.81 -27.87
N GLU A 38 -12.50 7.06 -27.88
CA GLU A 38 -11.79 8.14 -28.56
C GLU A 38 -10.54 8.53 -27.73
N PRO A 39 -9.32 8.46 -28.29
CA PRO A 39 -8.09 8.74 -27.54
C PRO A 39 -8.06 10.13 -26.90
N SER A 40 -8.61 11.14 -27.59
CA SER A 40 -8.70 12.53 -27.12
C SER A 40 -9.51 12.66 -25.82
N LEU A 41 -10.62 11.92 -25.72
CA LEU A 41 -11.48 11.89 -24.54
C LEU A 41 -10.79 11.22 -23.35
N VAL A 42 -10.13 10.08 -23.59
CA VAL A 42 -9.35 9.38 -22.56
C VAL A 42 -8.23 10.26 -22.04
N LEU A 43 -7.49 10.93 -22.94
CA LEU A 43 -6.46 11.89 -22.55
C LEU A 43 -7.01 13.06 -21.75
N ALA A 44 -8.19 13.58 -22.08
CA ALA A 44 -8.82 14.65 -21.32
C ALA A 44 -9.20 14.20 -19.90
N LEU A 45 -9.77 13.00 -19.76
CA LEU A 45 -10.08 12.39 -18.46
C LEU A 45 -8.83 12.15 -17.61
N VAL A 46 -7.78 11.59 -18.21
CA VAL A 46 -6.48 11.39 -17.55
C VAL A 46 -5.89 12.72 -17.09
N ARG A 47 -5.94 13.76 -17.93
CA ARG A 47 -5.41 15.10 -17.58
C ARG A 47 -6.14 15.73 -16.40
N GLU A 48 -7.45 15.53 -16.28
CA GLU A 48 -8.22 16.01 -15.11
C GLU A 48 -7.81 15.31 -13.80
N VAL A 49 -7.21 14.12 -13.86
CA VAL A 49 -6.77 13.39 -12.66
C VAL A 49 -5.29 13.59 -12.38
N VAL A 50 -4.44 13.52 -13.40
CA VAL A 50 -2.97 13.45 -13.25
C VAL A 50 -2.30 14.82 -13.33
N TYR A 51 -2.93 15.80 -13.99
CA TYR A 51 -2.33 17.10 -14.29
C TYR A 51 -3.26 18.29 -14.00
N HIS A 52 -4.21 18.12 -13.08
CA HIS A 52 -5.11 19.22 -12.78
C HIS A 52 -4.41 20.25 -11.90
N LYS A 53 -4.25 21.46 -12.43
CA LYS A 53 -3.72 22.62 -11.70
C LYS A 53 -4.78 23.13 -10.73
N TYR A 54 -4.76 22.64 -9.50
CA TYR A 54 -5.61 23.15 -8.42
C TYR A 54 -5.01 24.42 -7.76
N GLU A 55 -4.39 25.30 -8.54
CA GLU A 55 -3.53 26.41 -8.05
C GLU A 55 -4.23 27.33 -7.02
N ASP A 56 -5.57 27.38 -6.98
CA ASP A 56 -6.36 28.18 -6.03
C ASP A 56 -7.35 27.37 -5.16
N ALA A 57 -7.31 26.03 -5.18
CA ALA A 57 -8.30 25.21 -4.50
C ALA A 57 -8.00 25.07 -3.00
N THR A 58 -8.93 25.50 -2.15
CA THR A 58 -8.82 25.42 -0.69
C THR A 58 -9.81 24.40 -0.14
N GLY A 59 -9.36 23.49 0.73
CA GLY A 59 -10.19 22.45 1.34
C GLY A 59 -9.36 21.29 1.91
N GLU A 60 -9.92 20.50 2.83
CA GLU A 60 -9.25 19.31 3.38
C GLU A 60 -8.97 18.25 2.31
N ASP A 61 -9.94 18.01 1.42
CA ASP A 61 -9.81 17.10 0.26
C ASP A 61 -8.57 17.42 -0.60
N TYR A 62 -8.29 18.71 -0.82
CA TYR A 62 -7.13 19.15 -1.60
C TYR A 62 -5.83 19.05 -0.81
N LYS A 63 -5.86 19.23 0.52
CA LYS A 63 -4.66 19.06 1.35
C LYS A 63 -4.16 17.63 1.28
N GLU A 64 -5.05 16.64 1.28
CA GLU A 64 -4.66 15.24 1.21
C GLU A 64 -4.04 14.89 -0.16
N LEU A 65 -4.61 15.43 -1.23
CA LEU A 65 -4.06 15.32 -2.58
C LEU A 65 -2.65 15.92 -2.68
N TRP A 66 -2.45 17.14 -2.17
CA TRP A 66 -1.16 17.81 -2.23
C TRP A 66 -0.11 17.22 -1.28
N SER A 67 -0.52 16.64 -0.15
CA SER A 67 0.40 16.10 0.85
C SER A 67 0.81 14.66 0.56
N ASN A 68 -0.15 13.81 0.18
CA ASN A 68 0.04 12.36 0.05
C ASN A 68 -0.24 11.83 -1.36
N GLY A 69 -0.70 12.68 -2.28
CA GLY A 69 -1.14 12.26 -3.60
C GLY A 69 -2.49 11.53 -3.59
N ILE A 70 -3.26 11.61 -2.51
CA ILE A 70 -4.55 10.90 -2.40
C ILE A 70 -5.65 11.81 -2.95
N LEU A 71 -6.35 11.35 -3.99
CA LEU A 71 -7.52 11.99 -4.56
C LEU A 71 -8.79 11.34 -3.97
N PRO A 72 -9.52 12.06 -3.11
CA PRO A 72 -10.77 11.54 -2.57
C PRO A 72 -11.80 11.28 -3.68
N HIS A 73 -12.59 10.21 -3.55
CA HIS A 73 -13.63 9.88 -4.53
C HIS A 73 -14.66 11.02 -4.67
N SER A 74 -15.00 11.67 -3.57
CA SER A 74 -15.88 12.84 -3.54
C SER A 74 -15.33 14.01 -4.37
N LEU A 75 -14.00 14.20 -4.38
CA LEU A 75 -13.34 15.23 -5.16
C LEU A 75 -13.26 14.86 -6.65
N LEU A 76 -12.99 13.59 -6.96
CA LEU A 76 -13.03 13.05 -8.33
C LEU A 76 -14.39 13.35 -8.99
N LEU A 77 -15.51 13.11 -8.28
CA LEU A 77 -16.86 13.37 -8.79
C LEU A 77 -17.21 14.85 -8.96
N ARG A 78 -16.38 15.78 -8.46
CA ARG A 78 -16.55 17.22 -8.71
C ARG A 78 -15.89 17.68 -10.01
N LEU A 79 -14.97 16.89 -10.57
CA LEU A 79 -14.31 17.20 -11.84
C LEU A 79 -15.32 17.15 -13.00
N LYS A 80 -15.16 18.02 -13.98
CA LYS A 80 -16.20 18.27 -14.99
C LYS A 80 -16.54 17.01 -15.78
N LEU A 81 -15.53 16.31 -16.31
CA LEU A 81 -15.76 15.13 -17.14
C LEU A 81 -16.22 13.93 -16.30
N TRP A 82 -15.66 13.77 -15.09
CA TRP A 82 -16.03 12.70 -14.16
C TRP A 82 -17.45 12.86 -13.61
N LYS A 83 -17.89 14.09 -13.35
CA LYS A 83 -19.28 14.41 -13.02
C LYS A 83 -20.22 14.07 -14.17
N CYS A 84 -19.81 14.34 -15.42
CA CYS A 84 -20.59 13.95 -16.59
C CYS A 84 -20.71 12.42 -16.71
N LEU A 85 -19.61 11.68 -16.48
CA LEU A 85 -19.63 10.21 -16.46
C LEU A 85 -20.60 9.67 -15.40
N ALA A 86 -20.51 10.19 -14.17
CA ALA A 86 -21.40 9.82 -13.07
C ALA A 86 -22.88 10.12 -13.37
N GLY A 87 -23.16 11.16 -14.14
CA GLY A 87 -24.51 11.51 -14.59
C GLY A 87 -25.08 10.59 -15.68
N ILE A 88 -24.23 9.86 -16.41
CA ILE A 88 -24.64 8.85 -17.39
C ILE A 88 -24.90 7.53 -16.66
N ASP A 89 -23.89 7.03 -15.95
CA ASP A 89 -23.95 5.82 -15.15
C ASP A 89 -22.75 5.78 -14.17
N MET A 90 -23.00 5.48 -12.90
CA MET A 90 -21.94 5.31 -11.90
C MET A 90 -20.99 4.16 -12.25
N THR A 91 -21.45 3.14 -12.98
CA THR A 91 -20.57 2.06 -13.46
C THR A 91 -19.46 2.58 -14.38
N MET A 92 -19.71 3.67 -15.12
CA MET A 92 -18.69 4.26 -15.99
C MET A 92 -17.54 4.89 -15.20
N VAL A 93 -17.82 5.48 -14.03
CA VAL A 93 -16.77 6.00 -13.15
C VAL A 93 -15.86 4.87 -12.67
N GLN A 94 -16.45 3.73 -12.30
CA GLN A 94 -15.71 2.54 -11.86
C GLN A 94 -14.82 2.02 -12.99
N LYS A 95 -15.40 1.82 -14.18
CA LYS A 95 -14.69 1.39 -15.39
C LYS A 95 -13.49 2.28 -15.73
N PHE A 96 -13.66 3.61 -15.67
CA PHE A 96 -12.57 4.55 -15.93
C PHE A 96 -11.52 4.61 -14.80
N LYS A 97 -11.90 4.39 -13.53
CA LYS A 97 -10.93 4.20 -12.45
C LYS A 97 -10.06 2.97 -12.68
N HIS A 98 -10.68 1.84 -13.04
CA HIS A 98 -9.94 0.61 -13.34
C HIS A 98 -9.04 0.79 -14.56
N LEU A 99 -9.48 1.52 -15.60
CA LEU A 99 -8.62 1.88 -16.72
C LEU A 99 -7.39 2.70 -16.28
N LEU A 100 -7.57 3.71 -15.42
CA LEU A 100 -6.44 4.48 -14.89
C LEU A 100 -5.47 3.59 -14.07
N HIS A 101 -6.01 2.62 -13.34
CA HIS A 101 -5.21 1.66 -12.58
C HIS A 101 -4.47 0.67 -13.49
N HIS A 102 -5.12 0.19 -14.55
CA HIS A 102 -4.53 -0.65 -15.59
C HIS A 102 -3.34 0.07 -16.27
N LEU A 103 -3.46 1.38 -16.48
CA LEU A 103 -2.39 2.23 -17.02
C LEU A 103 -1.32 2.60 -15.99
N ASN A 104 -1.40 2.09 -14.74
CA ASN A 104 -0.49 2.41 -13.64
C ASN A 104 -0.42 3.91 -13.30
N LEU A 105 -1.49 4.66 -13.59
CA LEU A 105 -1.59 6.09 -13.34
C LEU A 105 -2.18 6.41 -11.97
N VAL A 106 -3.06 5.54 -11.48
CA VAL A 106 -3.68 5.64 -10.17
C VAL A 106 -3.75 4.30 -9.50
N TYR A 107 -3.94 4.29 -8.18
CA TYR A 107 -3.99 3.06 -7.40
C TYR A 107 -4.98 3.20 -6.26
N PRO A 108 -5.60 2.12 -5.78
CA PRO A 108 -6.42 2.20 -4.58
C PRO A 108 -5.55 2.56 -3.37
N VAL A 109 -6.08 3.38 -2.45
CA VAL A 109 -5.40 3.65 -1.16
C VAL A 109 -5.24 2.37 -0.33
N ASN A 110 -6.18 1.43 -0.50
CA ASN A 110 -6.16 0.13 0.14
C ASN A 110 -6.31 -0.96 -0.93
N ASP A 111 -5.26 -1.75 -1.13
CA ASP A 111 -5.26 -2.90 -2.06
C ASP A 111 -6.32 -3.97 -1.72
N LEU A 112 -6.94 -3.91 -0.53
CA LEU A 112 -8.05 -4.80 -0.14
C LEU A 112 -9.44 -4.26 -0.50
N ASP A 113 -9.56 -2.96 -0.78
CA ASP A 113 -10.84 -2.33 -1.09
C ASP A 113 -11.11 -2.39 -2.59
N LYS A 114 -12.38 -2.53 -2.97
CA LYS A 114 -12.78 -2.38 -4.37
C LYS A 114 -12.51 -0.94 -4.80
N LEU A 115 -11.75 -0.77 -5.89
CA LEU A 115 -11.39 0.53 -6.47
C LEU A 115 -12.60 1.42 -6.76
N ASP A 116 -13.75 0.78 -7.00
CA ASP A 116 -15.04 1.37 -7.40
C ASP A 116 -15.40 2.63 -6.59
N GLU A 117 -15.36 2.55 -5.26
CA GLU A 117 -15.71 3.66 -4.35
C GLU A 117 -14.53 4.17 -3.54
N ALA A 118 -13.37 3.52 -3.64
CA ALA A 118 -12.18 3.91 -2.88
C ALA A 118 -11.59 5.25 -3.36
N ASP A 119 -10.94 5.94 -2.42
CA ASP A 119 -10.00 7.01 -2.73
C ASP A 119 -8.81 6.44 -3.49
N ILE A 120 -8.22 7.26 -4.37
CA ILE A 120 -7.15 6.81 -5.26
C ILE A 120 -5.86 7.60 -5.04
N ILE A 121 -4.74 6.91 -5.07
CA ILE A 121 -3.40 7.51 -5.05
C ILE A 121 -3.05 7.89 -6.49
N VAL A 122 -2.60 9.13 -6.68
CA VAL A 122 -2.13 9.70 -7.94
C VAL A 122 -0.67 10.13 -7.77
N PRO A 123 0.30 9.24 -8.07
CA PRO A 123 1.73 9.48 -7.78
C PRO A 123 2.33 10.73 -8.40
N MET A 124 1.75 11.24 -9.50
CA MET A 124 2.24 12.43 -10.19
C MET A 124 2.29 13.67 -9.26
N TYR A 125 1.38 13.77 -8.28
CA TYR A 125 1.39 14.89 -7.33
C TYR A 125 2.59 14.88 -6.38
N TRP A 126 3.28 13.74 -6.21
CA TRP A 126 4.51 13.67 -5.41
C TRP A 126 5.67 14.47 -6.02
N LYS A 127 5.71 14.59 -7.35
CA LYS A 127 6.72 15.39 -8.08
C LYS A 127 6.39 16.87 -8.07
N MET A 128 5.11 17.23 -8.09
CA MET A 128 4.67 18.63 -8.12
C MET A 128 5.01 19.39 -6.84
N ARG A 129 5.08 18.70 -5.69
CA ARG A 129 5.51 19.28 -4.40
C ARG A 129 6.96 19.78 -4.42
N GLY A 130 7.83 19.19 -5.25
CA GLY A 130 9.24 19.59 -5.36
C GLY A 130 9.47 20.99 -5.97
N ASN A 131 8.46 21.54 -6.66
CA ASN A 131 8.55 22.82 -7.37
C ASN A 131 8.04 24.03 -6.55
N THR A 132 7.48 23.83 -5.36
CA THR A 132 7.09 24.94 -4.49
C THR A 132 8.28 25.42 -3.65
N ASN A 133 9.05 26.37 -4.21
CA ASN A 133 9.97 27.36 -3.61
C ASN A 133 10.33 27.25 -2.11
N THR A 134 10.76 26.08 -1.64
CA THR A 134 11.50 25.94 -0.38
C THR A 134 12.88 25.44 -0.77
N ALA A 135 13.88 26.30 -0.55
CA ALA A 135 15.24 26.09 -0.98
C ALA A 135 15.76 24.71 -0.56
N HIS A 136 16.02 23.86 -1.55
CA HIS A 136 16.58 22.53 -1.34
C HIS A 136 17.98 22.65 -0.73
N LYS A 137 18.13 22.23 0.53
CA LYS A 137 19.44 21.80 1.03
C LYS A 137 19.84 20.55 0.22
N PRO A 138 21.12 20.42 -0.18
CA PRO A 138 21.59 19.28 -0.96
C PRO A 138 21.24 17.94 -0.27
N LEU A 139 20.95 16.92 -1.09
CA LEU A 139 20.53 15.55 -0.72
C LEU A 139 21.38 14.86 0.36
N THR A 140 22.56 15.38 0.67
CA THR A 140 23.46 14.91 1.73
C THR A 140 23.14 15.45 3.13
N ARG A 141 22.14 16.33 3.28
CA ARG A 141 21.76 16.97 4.56
C ARG A 141 20.24 17.14 4.72
N GLN A 142 19.46 16.18 4.23
CA GLN A 142 18.15 15.98 4.83
C GLN A 142 18.34 14.90 5.87
N ASP A 143 18.39 15.33 7.14
CA ASP A 143 18.27 14.45 8.28
C ASP A 143 17.12 13.48 7.98
N THR A 144 17.42 12.19 8.00
CA THR A 144 16.35 11.21 7.84
C THR A 144 15.35 11.48 8.98
N LEU A 145 14.04 11.40 8.76
CA LEU A 145 13.08 11.54 9.88
C LEU A 145 13.25 10.40 10.93
N LEU A 146 14.11 9.43 10.60
CA LEU A 146 14.73 8.45 11.48
C LEU A 146 15.69 9.10 12.50
N GLU A 147 16.42 10.16 12.17
CA GLU A 147 17.34 10.86 13.08
C GLU A 147 16.62 11.87 13.99
N GLU A 148 15.52 12.50 13.56
CA GLU A 148 14.90 13.59 14.33
C GLU A 148 14.04 13.14 15.52
N ASN A 149 13.51 11.91 15.54
CA ASN A 149 12.51 11.52 16.55
C ASN A 149 12.49 10.01 16.88
N VAL A 150 13.53 9.25 16.57
CA VAL A 150 13.63 7.83 16.96
C VAL A 150 14.29 7.75 18.34
N HIS A 151 13.75 6.91 19.22
CA HIS A 151 14.35 6.68 20.52
C HIS A 151 15.73 6.04 20.34
N ASP A 152 16.73 6.49 21.12
CA ASP A 152 18.14 6.04 21.02
C ASP A 152 18.32 4.51 21.10
N ASP A 153 17.31 3.76 21.56
CA ASP A 153 17.34 2.30 21.75
C ASP A 153 16.75 1.48 20.57
N TRP A 154 16.34 2.12 19.46
CA TRP A 154 15.76 1.38 18.32
C TRP A 154 16.84 0.74 17.44
N TYR A 155 16.51 -0.43 16.87
CA TYR A 155 17.35 -1.11 15.90
C TYR A 155 16.98 -0.70 14.47
N PHE A 156 17.99 -0.53 13.62
CA PHE A 156 17.85 -0.15 12.22
C PHE A 156 18.21 -1.32 11.30
N ALA A 157 17.28 -1.73 10.45
CA ALA A 157 17.48 -2.70 9.37
C ALA A 157 17.53 -1.95 8.04
N LYS A 158 18.45 -2.35 7.14
CA LYS A 158 18.66 -1.67 5.86
C LYS A 158 18.81 -2.66 4.71
N TRP A 159 18.11 -2.37 3.62
CA TRP A 159 18.08 -3.16 2.41
C TRP A 159 18.25 -2.26 1.19
N ARG A 160 18.97 -2.73 0.16
CA ARG A 160 19.20 -1.95 -1.06
C ARG A 160 18.96 -2.76 -2.32
N TYR A 161 18.28 -2.15 -3.27
CA TYR A 161 18.19 -2.62 -4.65
C TYR A 161 18.97 -1.70 -5.57
N SER A 162 19.82 -2.25 -6.43
CA SER A 162 20.44 -1.50 -7.53
C SER A 162 19.77 -1.88 -8.84
N VAL A 163 19.25 -0.87 -9.55
CA VAL A 163 18.42 -1.04 -10.75
C VAL A 163 18.87 -0.08 -11.87
N PRO A 164 18.62 -0.38 -13.15
CA PRO A 164 18.95 0.53 -14.24
C PRO A 164 18.22 1.89 -14.13
N ILE A 165 18.96 2.99 -14.33
CA ILE A 165 18.44 4.37 -14.28
C ILE A 165 17.24 4.61 -15.21
N ALA A 166 17.17 3.88 -16.34
CA ALA A 166 16.12 4.06 -17.33
C ALA A 166 14.71 3.69 -16.83
N ILE A 167 14.61 2.96 -15.72
CA ILE A 167 13.34 2.43 -15.19
C ILE A 167 13.17 2.70 -13.69
N SER A 168 14.17 3.29 -13.02
CA SER A 168 14.23 3.44 -11.57
C SER A 168 13.08 4.27 -11.03
N ASP A 169 12.75 5.39 -11.68
CA ASP A 169 11.62 6.26 -11.36
C ASP A 169 10.29 5.52 -11.37
N VAL A 170 10.00 4.79 -12.46
CA VAL A 170 8.72 4.09 -12.65
C VAL A 170 8.62 2.93 -11.67
N LEU A 171 9.71 2.20 -11.47
CA LEU A 171 9.79 1.11 -10.51
C LEU A 171 9.61 1.61 -9.07
N PHE A 172 10.22 2.73 -8.70
CA PHE A 172 10.05 3.35 -7.39
C PHE A 172 8.59 3.72 -7.13
N VAL A 173 7.92 4.34 -8.09
CA VAL A 173 6.50 4.68 -7.98
C VAL A 173 5.66 3.42 -7.76
N ASN A 174 5.78 2.41 -8.63
CA ASN A 174 4.99 1.18 -8.51
C ASN A 174 5.25 0.47 -7.18
N PHE A 175 6.49 0.48 -6.70
CA PHE A 175 6.87 -0.09 -5.41
C PHE A 175 6.25 0.67 -4.22
N VAL A 176 6.41 2.01 -4.18
CA VAL A 176 5.91 2.84 -3.08
C VAL A 176 4.41 2.71 -2.93
N VAL A 177 3.68 2.70 -4.04
CA VAL A 177 2.22 2.55 -3.99
C VAL A 177 1.82 1.21 -3.35
N LYS A 178 2.51 0.12 -3.67
CA LYS A 178 2.28 -1.19 -3.04
C LYS A 178 2.60 -1.26 -1.55
N CYS A 179 3.23 -0.24 -1.00
CA CYS A 179 3.56 -0.16 0.41
C CYS A 179 2.51 0.62 1.24
N TYR A 180 1.49 1.20 0.61
CA TYR A 180 0.39 1.85 1.34
C TYR A 180 -0.42 0.82 2.12
N ARG A 181 -0.72 1.15 3.38
CA ARG A 181 -1.47 0.30 4.29
C ARG A 181 -2.55 1.11 5.00
N PRO A 182 -3.76 0.55 5.17
CA PRO A 182 -4.73 1.09 6.11
C PRO A 182 -4.05 1.17 7.49
N TYR A 183 -4.23 2.28 8.21
CA TYR A 183 -3.71 2.54 9.56
C TYR A 183 -2.23 2.91 9.69
N VAL A 184 -1.45 2.94 8.60
CA VAL A 184 -0.07 3.43 8.63
C VAL A 184 -0.04 4.88 8.17
N ARG A 185 0.64 5.75 8.93
CA ARG A 185 0.86 7.12 8.48
C ARG A 185 1.92 7.10 7.39
N CYS A 186 1.54 7.49 6.19
CA CYS A 186 2.42 7.58 5.04
C CYS A 186 2.69 9.05 4.65
N GLU A 187 3.91 9.37 4.24
CA GLU A 187 4.25 10.61 3.54
C GLU A 187 5.06 10.26 2.29
N ALA A 188 4.57 10.66 1.12
CA ALA A 188 5.20 10.38 -0.16
C ALA A 188 5.73 11.65 -0.83
N ARG A 189 6.89 11.53 -1.46
CA ARG A 189 7.58 12.55 -2.27
C ARG A 189 8.20 11.89 -3.49
N ASP A 190 8.68 12.71 -4.43
CA ASP A 190 9.25 12.25 -5.70
C ASP A 190 10.28 11.10 -5.56
N THR A 191 11.23 11.25 -4.64
CA THR A 191 12.33 10.28 -4.44
C THR A 191 12.38 9.70 -3.03
N ARG A 192 11.38 9.97 -2.20
CA ARG A 192 11.36 9.55 -0.79
C ARG A 192 9.95 9.23 -0.34
N PHE A 193 9.81 8.12 0.36
CA PHE A 193 8.56 7.68 0.94
C PHE A 193 8.79 7.25 2.39
N GLU A 194 7.89 7.64 3.29
CA GLU A 194 8.01 7.33 4.70
C GLU A 194 6.73 6.73 5.22
N CYS A 195 6.87 5.73 6.08
CA CYS A 195 5.79 5.09 6.80
C CYS A 195 6.10 5.11 8.30
N SER A 196 5.07 5.31 9.12
CA SER A 196 5.23 5.15 10.56
C SER A 196 3.95 4.71 11.24
N VAL A 197 4.14 3.89 12.28
CA VAL A 197 3.13 3.64 13.30
C VAL A 197 3.75 4.02 14.64
N ARG A 198 3.03 4.84 15.41
CA ARG A 198 3.56 5.42 16.64
C ARG A 198 4.00 4.32 17.60
N ARG A 199 5.25 4.42 18.09
CA ARG A 199 5.88 3.47 19.04
C ARG A 199 6.11 2.05 18.51
N GLU A 200 5.75 1.74 17.28
CA GLU A 200 5.91 0.41 16.70
C GLU A 200 7.08 0.35 15.72
N PHE A 201 7.04 1.18 14.67
CA PHE A 201 8.09 1.23 13.67
C PHE A 201 8.08 2.55 12.90
N ARG A 202 9.20 2.82 12.23
CA ARG A 202 9.32 3.79 11.15
C ARG A 202 10.06 3.15 10.00
N ALA A 203 9.64 3.45 8.79
CA ALA A 203 10.31 3.01 7.59
C ALA A 203 10.49 4.19 6.62
N ALA A 204 11.61 4.19 5.91
CA ALA A 204 11.89 5.13 4.84
C ALA A 204 12.33 4.35 3.60
N ILE A 205 11.83 4.75 2.44
CA ILE A 205 12.24 4.26 1.14
C ILE A 205 12.79 5.46 0.38
N GLN A 206 14.03 5.35 -0.10
CA GLN A 206 14.71 6.43 -0.81
C GLN A 206 15.23 5.94 -2.15
N LEU A 207 14.92 6.69 -3.20
CA LEU A 207 15.54 6.57 -4.51
C LEU A 207 16.74 7.53 -4.57
N SER A 208 17.91 6.98 -4.87
CA SER A 208 19.16 7.74 -4.96
C SER A 208 19.89 7.40 -6.26
N THR A 209 20.42 8.43 -6.93
CA THR A 209 21.22 8.24 -8.13
C THR A 209 22.61 7.78 -7.74
N ASN A 210 23.08 6.66 -8.31
CA ASN A 210 24.40 6.14 -7.99
C ASN A 210 25.47 7.04 -8.63
N THR A 211 26.59 7.23 -7.92
CA THR A 211 27.75 8.01 -8.37
C THR A 211 28.35 7.52 -9.70
N THR A 212 28.09 6.27 -10.09
CA THR A 212 28.57 5.67 -11.35
C THR A 212 27.70 5.98 -12.58
N GLY A 213 26.50 6.55 -12.40
CA GLY A 213 25.61 7.02 -13.47
C GLY A 213 24.94 5.96 -14.34
N ARG A 214 25.06 4.66 -14.00
CA ARG A 214 24.45 3.55 -14.77
C ARG A 214 23.29 2.86 -14.06
N LEU A 215 23.29 2.92 -12.74
CA LEU A 215 22.30 2.31 -11.87
C LEU A 215 21.81 3.37 -10.89
N ASP A 216 20.60 3.21 -10.41
CA ASP A 216 20.09 3.91 -9.23
C ASP A 216 19.88 2.91 -8.11
N ASP A 217 19.93 3.42 -6.89
CA ASP A 217 19.74 2.63 -5.68
C ASP A 217 18.42 3.01 -5.00
N ILE A 218 17.55 2.01 -4.83
CA ILE A 218 16.36 2.09 -3.98
C ILE A 218 16.74 1.47 -2.63
N THR A 219 16.85 2.31 -1.61
CA THR A 219 17.19 1.89 -0.25
C THR A 219 15.93 1.88 0.61
N ILE A 220 15.74 0.81 1.38
CA ILE A 220 14.69 0.66 2.37
C ILE A 220 15.38 0.63 3.74
N GLU A 221 14.94 1.48 4.64
CA GLU A 221 15.40 1.56 6.02
C GLU A 221 14.20 1.36 6.94
N VAL A 222 14.34 0.51 7.95
CA VAL A 222 13.30 0.22 8.93
C VAL A 222 13.88 0.30 10.33
N ALA A 223 13.32 1.19 11.15
CA ALA A 223 13.64 1.33 12.56
C ALA A 223 12.50 0.77 13.41
N ALA A 224 12.83 -0.07 14.39
CA ALA A 224 11.88 -0.64 15.33
C ALA A 224 12.53 -0.96 16.69
N PRO A 225 11.76 -1.22 17.76
CA PRO A 225 12.31 -1.50 19.11
C PRO A 225 13.23 -2.72 19.22
N SER A 226 13.26 -3.63 18.23
CA SER A 226 14.19 -4.76 18.24
C SER A 226 14.58 -5.21 16.83
N LYS A 227 15.73 -5.90 16.72
CA LYS A 227 16.19 -6.52 15.47
C LYS A 227 15.16 -7.45 14.85
N LYS A 228 14.44 -8.23 15.66
CA LYS A 228 13.38 -9.13 15.18
C LYS A 228 12.24 -8.33 14.53
N PHE A 229 11.81 -7.24 15.14
CA PHE A 229 10.71 -6.41 14.61
C PHE A 229 11.10 -5.65 13.36
N ALA A 230 12.28 -5.04 13.36
CA ALA A 230 12.76 -4.29 12.20
C ALA A 230 12.84 -5.18 10.95
N TRP A 231 13.35 -6.41 11.09
CA TRP A 231 13.41 -7.36 9.98
C TRP A 231 12.06 -8.01 9.63
N ALA A 232 11.17 -8.19 10.61
CA ALA A 232 9.81 -8.65 10.35
C ALA A 232 9.01 -7.62 9.54
N GLU A 233 9.24 -6.33 9.80
CA GLU A 233 8.66 -5.20 9.07
C GLU A 233 9.34 -4.99 7.70
N MET A 234 10.68 -5.07 7.64
CA MET A 234 11.44 -5.07 6.38
C MET A 234 10.95 -6.13 5.39
N ARG A 235 10.58 -7.31 5.89
CA ARG A 235 10.03 -8.40 5.06
C ARG A 235 8.81 -7.94 4.24
N TYR A 236 7.92 -7.12 4.80
CA TYR A 236 6.75 -6.61 4.08
C TYR A 236 7.18 -5.81 2.85
N TYR A 237 8.11 -4.87 3.03
CA TYR A 237 8.64 -4.04 1.94
C TYR A 237 9.40 -4.84 0.89
N VAL A 238 10.23 -5.79 1.30
CA VAL A 238 10.97 -6.64 0.36
C VAL A 238 9.99 -7.49 -0.46
N ILE A 239 8.98 -8.10 0.18
CA ILE A 239 7.96 -8.87 -0.53
C ILE A 239 7.21 -8.00 -1.55
N ALA A 240 6.78 -6.79 -1.15
CA ALA A 240 6.08 -5.87 -2.06
C ALA A 240 6.93 -5.52 -3.29
N MET A 241 8.22 -5.22 -3.08
CA MET A 241 9.15 -4.95 -4.19
C MET A 241 9.35 -6.17 -5.08
N GLU A 242 9.53 -7.37 -4.52
CA GLU A 242 9.71 -8.60 -5.31
C GLU A 242 8.46 -8.95 -6.12
N GLN A 243 7.25 -8.68 -5.60
CA GLN A 243 6.01 -8.86 -6.36
C GLN A 243 5.92 -7.92 -7.56
N VAL A 244 6.27 -6.64 -7.40
CA VAL A 244 6.33 -5.67 -8.51
C VAL A 244 7.36 -6.12 -9.55
N LEU A 245 8.54 -6.52 -9.10
CA LEU A 245 9.62 -6.98 -9.99
C LEU A 245 9.23 -8.23 -10.79
N GLU A 246 8.52 -9.18 -10.16
CA GLU A 246 8.13 -10.43 -10.80
C GLU A 246 6.97 -10.24 -11.78
N LYS A 247 5.98 -9.41 -11.43
CA LYS A 247 4.80 -9.16 -12.27
C LYS A 247 5.14 -8.29 -13.48
N ASP A 248 5.77 -7.14 -13.26
CA ASP A 248 5.85 -6.08 -14.27
C ASP A 248 7.26 -5.95 -14.89
N TYR A 249 8.30 -6.45 -14.20
CA TYR A 249 9.70 -6.26 -14.58
C TYR A 249 10.50 -7.56 -14.70
N TRP A 250 9.85 -8.64 -15.14
CA TRP A 250 10.45 -9.97 -15.25
C TRP A 250 11.79 -10.00 -16.01
N GLY A 251 11.98 -9.10 -17.00
CA GLY A 251 13.23 -8.95 -17.74
C GLY A 251 14.44 -8.58 -16.85
N LEU A 252 14.26 -7.77 -15.81
CA LEU A 252 15.34 -7.41 -14.88
C LEU A 252 15.85 -8.62 -14.10
N CYS A 253 14.91 -9.46 -13.65
CA CYS A 253 15.18 -10.68 -12.92
C CYS A 253 15.95 -11.69 -13.78
N LYS A 254 15.66 -11.79 -15.08
CA LYS A 254 16.34 -12.71 -16.01
C LYS A 254 17.73 -12.25 -16.45
N HIS A 255 17.93 -10.95 -16.65
CA HIS A 255 19.16 -10.42 -17.25
C HIS A 255 20.24 -9.99 -16.24
N ALA A 256 20.12 -10.36 -14.96
CA ALA A 256 21.08 -10.07 -13.89
C ALA A 256 21.44 -8.57 -13.75
N LYS A 257 20.56 -7.67 -14.20
CA LYS A 257 20.73 -6.21 -14.05
C LYS A 257 20.25 -5.70 -12.69
N LEU A 258 19.51 -6.53 -11.97
CA LEU A 258 19.02 -6.27 -10.63
C LEU A 258 20.01 -6.82 -9.60
N LYS A 259 20.43 -5.98 -8.66
CA LYS A 259 21.21 -6.42 -7.50
C LYS A 259 20.44 -6.15 -6.20
N ARG A 260 20.63 -7.04 -5.22
CA ARG A 260 19.96 -7.01 -3.92
C ARG A 260 21.00 -7.12 -2.84
N PHE A 261 20.93 -6.23 -1.87
CA PHE A 261 21.88 -6.17 -0.77
C PHE A 261 21.16 -6.04 0.56
N ILE A 262 21.65 -6.78 1.54
CA ILE A 262 21.47 -6.43 2.95
C ILE A 262 22.63 -5.52 3.32
N VAL A 263 22.35 -4.37 3.90
CA VAL A 263 23.39 -3.54 4.51
C VAL A 263 23.47 -3.96 5.97
N ASP A 264 24.59 -4.56 6.35
CA ASP A 264 24.75 -5.09 7.70
C ASP A 264 25.03 -3.98 8.73
N ASP A 265 25.13 -4.38 10.01
CA ASP A 265 25.35 -3.47 11.14
C ASP A 265 26.71 -2.71 11.04
N GLN A 266 27.58 -3.06 10.09
CA GLN A 266 28.87 -2.41 9.79
C GLN A 266 28.81 -1.53 8.53
N GLU A 267 27.62 -1.30 7.97
CA GLU A 267 27.39 -0.61 6.70
C GLU A 267 28.06 -1.30 5.49
N ILE A 268 28.24 -2.62 5.56
CA ILE A 268 28.79 -3.41 4.45
C ILE A 268 27.64 -4.01 3.63
N ASP A 269 27.71 -3.81 2.31
CA ASP A 269 26.77 -4.40 1.36
C ASP A 269 27.01 -5.91 1.19
N GLN A 270 26.03 -6.72 1.61
CA GLN A 270 26.05 -8.17 1.47
C GLN A 270 25.14 -8.60 0.32
N ASP A 271 25.72 -9.11 -0.78
CA ASP A 271 24.96 -9.58 -1.96
C ASP A 271 24.17 -10.85 -1.63
N VAL A 272 22.85 -10.77 -1.81
CA VAL A 272 21.91 -11.86 -1.49
C VAL A 272 21.29 -12.52 -2.73
N ASN A 273 21.62 -12.09 -3.94
CA ASN A 273 21.06 -12.67 -5.16
C ASN A 273 21.35 -14.18 -5.27
N ASN A 274 22.56 -14.57 -4.84
CA ASN A 274 23.00 -15.96 -4.85
C ASN A 274 22.28 -16.84 -3.83
N LEU A 275 21.43 -16.29 -2.96
CA LEU A 275 20.66 -17.04 -1.96
C LEU A 275 19.28 -17.46 -2.46
N ILE A 276 18.76 -16.82 -3.52
CA ILE A 276 17.42 -17.03 -4.06
C ILE A 276 17.30 -18.46 -4.63
N GLY A 277 16.24 -19.17 -4.23
CA GLY A 277 15.90 -20.49 -4.77
C GLY A 277 16.81 -21.62 -4.31
N LYS A 278 17.73 -21.38 -3.37
CA LYS A 278 18.57 -22.44 -2.80
C LYS A 278 17.77 -23.25 -1.78
N VAL A 279 17.73 -24.56 -1.98
CA VAL A 279 17.27 -25.52 -0.95
C VAL A 279 18.45 -25.78 0.00
N GLY A 280 18.74 -24.81 0.86
CA GLY A 280 19.79 -24.91 1.87
C GLY A 280 19.21 -24.88 3.27
N ASP A 281 19.77 -25.71 4.17
CA ASP A 281 19.52 -25.59 5.60
C ASP A 281 20.01 -24.21 6.10
N GLU A 282 19.07 -23.39 6.57
CA GLU A 282 19.33 -22.04 7.07
C GLU A 282 20.39 -22.04 8.19
N ALA A 283 20.40 -23.07 9.04
CA ALA A 283 21.37 -23.21 10.13
C ALA A 283 22.81 -23.26 9.60
N ARG A 284 23.03 -23.98 8.49
CA ARG A 284 24.33 -24.07 7.83
C ARG A 284 24.71 -22.78 7.11
N LEU A 285 23.74 -22.05 6.56
CA LEU A 285 23.99 -20.75 5.94
C LEU A 285 24.41 -19.70 6.99
N ARG A 286 23.75 -19.68 8.14
CA ARG A 286 24.08 -18.78 9.27
C ARG A 286 25.49 -19.01 9.83
N GLN A 287 25.99 -20.24 9.82
CA GLN A 287 27.38 -20.52 10.20
C GLN A 287 28.40 -19.81 9.30
N LYS A 288 28.08 -19.61 8.01
CA LYS A 288 28.97 -18.96 7.04
C LYS A 288 28.67 -17.47 6.84
N ALA A 289 27.44 -17.06 7.14
CA ALA A 289 26.93 -15.70 6.98
C ALA A 289 26.20 -15.29 8.26
N PRO A 290 26.92 -14.94 9.34
CA PRO A 290 26.31 -14.57 10.63
C PRO A 290 25.51 -13.27 10.57
N TRP A 291 25.73 -12.45 9.53
CA TRP A 291 25.00 -11.22 9.24
C TRP A 291 23.56 -11.43 8.76
N LEU A 292 23.15 -12.68 8.48
CA LEU A 292 21.80 -12.97 7.98
C LEU A 292 20.71 -12.52 8.98
N PRO A 293 19.66 -11.80 8.53
CA PRO A 293 18.51 -11.40 9.33
C PRO A 293 17.85 -12.58 10.05
N PRO A 294 17.15 -12.38 11.17
CA PRO A 294 16.30 -13.42 11.76
C PRO A 294 15.22 -13.89 10.78
N ASP A 295 14.86 -15.17 10.85
CA ASP A 295 13.80 -15.80 10.05
C ASP A 295 13.92 -15.62 8.52
N PHE A 296 15.13 -15.54 7.96
CA PHE A 296 15.36 -15.15 6.55
C PHE A 296 14.98 -16.22 5.51
N THR A 297 14.49 -17.39 5.95
CA THR A 297 14.05 -18.47 5.06
C THR A 297 12.99 -18.04 4.05
N TRP A 298 12.13 -17.07 4.38
CA TRP A 298 11.11 -16.57 3.44
C TRP A 298 11.73 -16.00 2.16
N PHE A 299 12.91 -15.38 2.24
CA PHE A 299 13.60 -14.82 1.09
C PHE A 299 14.28 -15.90 0.25
N ILE A 300 14.99 -16.80 0.93
CA ILE A 300 15.70 -17.93 0.31
C ILE A 300 14.72 -18.82 -0.47
N GLN A 301 13.55 -19.08 0.11
CA GLN A 301 12.50 -19.91 -0.50
C GLN A 301 11.57 -19.16 -1.46
N CYS A 302 11.81 -17.86 -1.68
CA CYS A 302 11.00 -16.98 -2.52
C CYS A 302 9.51 -17.04 -2.14
N ALA A 303 9.19 -16.78 -0.87
CA ALA A 303 7.82 -16.91 -0.36
C ALA A 303 6.78 -16.11 -1.13
N TRP A 304 7.17 -14.96 -1.72
CA TRP A 304 6.29 -14.14 -2.57
C TRP A 304 5.80 -14.86 -3.84
N ARG A 305 6.49 -15.93 -4.29
CA ARG A 305 6.05 -16.78 -5.42
C ARG A 305 4.97 -17.78 -5.05
N LYS A 306 4.69 -17.96 -3.75
CA LYS A 306 3.80 -18.99 -3.23
C LYS A 306 2.67 -18.32 -2.44
N PRO A 307 1.49 -18.11 -3.05
CA PRO A 307 0.38 -17.41 -2.41
C PRO A 307 0.03 -17.95 -1.01
N GLU A 308 -0.05 -19.27 -0.86
CA GLU A 308 -0.36 -19.91 0.44
C GLU A 308 0.68 -19.62 1.54
N VAL A 309 1.95 -19.48 1.17
CA VAL A 309 3.03 -19.17 2.12
C VAL A 309 3.00 -17.69 2.47
N LEU A 310 2.74 -16.84 1.48
CA LEU A 310 2.61 -15.40 1.63
C LEU A 310 1.47 -15.05 2.60
N ASP A 311 0.30 -15.66 2.44
CA ASP A 311 -0.86 -15.43 3.30
C ASP A 311 -0.56 -15.77 4.77
N ARG A 312 0.11 -16.91 5.00
CA ARG A 312 0.54 -17.32 6.34
C ARG A 312 1.55 -16.34 6.96
N LEU A 313 2.49 -15.83 6.17
CA LEU A 313 3.49 -14.86 6.64
C LEU A 313 2.84 -13.51 6.98
N HIS A 314 1.90 -13.04 6.17
CA HIS A 314 1.11 -11.84 6.46
C HIS A 314 0.28 -12.00 7.73
N LEU A 315 -0.38 -13.14 7.91
CA LEU A 315 -1.13 -13.48 9.14
C LEU A 315 -0.23 -13.49 10.38
N GLN A 316 0.93 -14.15 10.31
CA GLN A 316 1.88 -14.21 11.43
C GLN A 316 2.43 -12.83 11.81
N HIS A 317 2.75 -12.00 10.81
CA HIS A 317 3.19 -10.63 11.03
C HIS A 317 2.13 -9.79 11.76
N ARG A 318 0.88 -9.82 11.27
CA ARG A 318 -0.24 -9.13 11.90
C ARG A 318 -0.47 -9.59 13.34
N LEU A 319 -0.38 -10.90 13.59
CA LEU A 319 -0.51 -11.45 14.94
C LEU A 319 0.61 -11.00 15.88
N GLU A 320 1.85 -10.89 15.41
CA GLU A 320 2.97 -10.45 16.24
C GLU A 320 2.87 -8.95 16.57
N VAL A 321 2.47 -8.11 15.60
CA VAL A 321 2.18 -6.69 15.82
C VAL A 321 1.05 -6.53 16.83
N LEU A 322 -0.06 -7.28 16.67
CA LEU A 322 -1.20 -7.28 17.59
C LEU A 322 -0.85 -7.77 19.00
N LYS A 323 -0.01 -8.82 19.13
CA LYS A 323 0.45 -9.28 20.44
C LYS A 323 1.21 -8.20 21.18
N ASN A 324 2.09 -7.47 20.48
CA ASN A 324 2.83 -6.38 21.12
C ASN A 324 1.97 -5.16 21.40
N LEU A 325 0.96 -4.86 20.58
CA LEU A 325 -0.06 -3.85 20.88
C LEU A 325 -0.75 -4.15 22.23
N VAL A 326 -1.15 -5.42 22.45
CA VAL A 326 -1.76 -5.87 23.70
C VAL A 326 -0.79 -5.80 24.89
N ILE A 327 0.51 -6.05 24.66
CA ILE A 327 1.54 -6.08 25.72
C ILE A 327 2.06 -4.68 26.07
N THR A 328 2.10 -3.74 25.12
CA THR A 328 2.72 -2.41 25.30
C THR A 328 1.73 -1.28 25.57
N SER A 329 0.42 -1.50 25.43
CA SER A 329 -0.59 -0.49 25.78
C SER A 329 -0.79 -0.41 27.29
N GLN A 330 -0.23 0.62 27.94
CA GLN A 330 -0.60 1.05 29.29
C GLN A 330 -2.03 1.62 29.41
N SER A 331 -2.91 1.33 28.46
CA SER A 331 -4.34 1.60 28.56
C SER A 331 -5.07 0.55 27.74
N ASN A 332 -5.48 -0.53 28.41
CA ASN A 332 -6.43 -1.49 27.86
C ASN A 332 -7.74 -0.74 27.56
N SER A 333 -7.91 -0.24 26.34
CA SER A 333 -9.25 -0.16 25.79
C SER A 333 -9.60 -1.56 25.33
N LEU A 334 -10.72 -2.08 25.84
CA LEU A 334 -11.37 -3.28 25.31
C LEU A 334 -11.39 -3.23 23.76
N PRO A 335 -11.47 -4.39 23.07
CA PRO A 335 -11.67 -4.45 21.62
C PRO A 335 -12.71 -3.44 21.17
N SER A 336 -12.43 -2.74 20.07
CA SER A 336 -13.14 -1.52 19.68
C SER A 336 -14.62 -1.78 19.40
N LEU A 337 -14.95 -3.00 18.95
CA LEU A 337 -16.32 -3.47 18.79
C LEU A 337 -16.70 -4.54 19.82
N TRP A 338 -17.64 -4.19 20.68
CA TRP A 338 -18.41 -5.14 21.49
C TRP A 338 -19.88 -4.75 21.42
N THR A 339 -20.75 -5.76 21.50
CA THR A 339 -22.20 -5.54 21.62
C THR A 339 -22.68 -6.14 22.93
N LEU A 340 -23.47 -5.35 23.65
CA LEU A 340 -24.12 -5.75 24.88
C LEU A 340 -25.63 -5.86 24.62
N SER A 341 -26.17 -7.07 24.68
CA SER A 341 -27.61 -7.28 24.55
C SER A 341 -28.23 -7.60 25.90
N TYR A 342 -29.17 -6.75 26.32
CA TYR A 342 -30.01 -6.97 27.49
C TYR A 342 -31.41 -7.42 27.05
N PRO A 343 -31.87 -8.61 27.46
CA PRO A 343 -33.26 -9.01 27.22
C PRO A 343 -34.19 -8.11 28.04
N LYS A 344 -35.10 -7.39 27.37
CA LYS A 344 -36.06 -6.44 27.99
C LYS A 344 -36.92 -7.02 29.15
N MET A 345 -36.87 -8.33 29.38
CA MET A 345 -37.69 -9.08 30.36
C MET A 345 -36.87 -9.62 31.55
N GLY A 346 -35.67 -9.11 31.84
CA GLY A 346 -34.89 -9.53 33.01
C GLY A 346 -34.14 -10.85 32.82
N GLY A 347 -33.29 -10.92 31.78
CA GLY A 347 -32.49 -12.09 31.46
C GLY A 347 -30.98 -11.86 31.58
N LEU A 348 -30.21 -12.94 31.37
CA LEU A 348 -28.75 -12.89 31.32
C LEU A 348 -28.28 -11.86 30.29
N LEU A 349 -27.40 -10.97 30.71
CA LEU A 349 -26.76 -10.00 29.83
C LEU A 349 -25.79 -10.77 28.94
N GLU A 350 -25.90 -10.61 27.63
CA GLU A 350 -24.95 -11.21 26.69
C GLU A 350 -23.97 -10.14 26.22
N LEU A 351 -22.70 -10.30 26.61
CA LEU A 351 -21.59 -9.55 26.04
C LEU A 351 -20.98 -10.36 24.89
N ARG A 352 -20.91 -9.74 23.73
CA ARG A 352 -20.22 -10.26 22.55
C ARG A 352 -19.08 -9.34 22.20
N ILE A 353 -17.90 -9.91 22.07
CA ILE A 353 -16.70 -9.23 21.63
C ILE A 353 -16.52 -9.60 20.15
N HIS A 354 -16.48 -8.59 19.30
CA HIS A 354 -16.31 -8.79 17.88
C HIS A 354 -14.82 -8.68 17.54
N SER A 355 -14.42 -9.42 16.52
CA SER A 355 -13.11 -9.27 15.93
C SER A 355 -13.00 -7.89 15.29
N ASP A 356 -12.02 -7.08 15.71
CA ASP A 356 -11.70 -5.79 15.08
C ASP A 356 -11.30 -5.94 13.59
N PHE A 357 -10.98 -7.16 13.15
CA PHE A 357 -10.58 -7.47 11.77
C PHE A 357 -11.75 -7.86 10.86
N SER A 358 -12.75 -8.56 11.39
CA SER A 358 -13.83 -9.15 10.56
C SER A 358 -15.24 -8.69 10.94
N GLY A 359 -15.39 -7.98 12.07
CA GLY A 359 -16.70 -7.68 12.67
C GLY A 359 -17.43 -8.91 13.22
N ASN A 360 -16.88 -10.12 13.07
CA ASN A 360 -17.53 -11.35 13.49
C ASN A 360 -17.22 -11.69 14.95
N CYS A 361 -18.22 -12.21 15.65
CA CYS A 361 -18.06 -12.79 16.99
C CYS A 361 -17.86 -14.31 16.87
N CYS A 362 -16.63 -14.77 17.09
CA CYS A 362 -16.25 -16.18 16.96
C CYS A 362 -16.36 -16.98 18.27
N HIS A 363 -16.85 -16.37 19.35
CA HIS A 363 -16.96 -17.00 20.66
C HIS A 363 -18.42 -17.14 21.12
N LYS A 364 -18.68 -18.08 22.04
CA LYS A 364 -19.99 -18.13 22.72
C LYS A 364 -20.15 -16.86 23.57
N PRO A 365 -21.31 -16.17 23.52
CA PRO A 365 -21.51 -14.93 24.27
C PRO A 365 -21.21 -15.11 25.76
N LEU A 366 -20.50 -14.14 26.34
CA LEU A 366 -20.28 -14.10 27.78
C LEU A 366 -21.61 -13.74 28.44
N LYS A 367 -22.13 -14.67 29.24
CA LYS A 367 -23.40 -14.50 29.94
C LYS A 367 -23.11 -13.99 31.34
N ILE A 368 -23.54 -12.77 31.62
CA ILE A 368 -23.39 -12.13 32.92
C ILE A 368 -24.75 -12.15 33.59
N GLU A 369 -24.79 -12.77 34.78
CA GLU A 369 -25.98 -12.77 35.62
C GLU A 369 -26.05 -11.42 36.34
N VAL A 370 -27.05 -10.64 35.98
CA VAL A 370 -27.24 -9.31 36.54
C VAL A 370 -28.39 -9.39 37.53
N THR A 371 -28.11 -9.10 38.80
CA THR A 371 -29.12 -9.00 39.84
C THR A 371 -29.98 -7.75 39.61
N ASP A 372 -31.26 -7.86 39.92
CA ASP A 372 -32.25 -6.81 39.67
C ASP A 372 -31.76 -5.45 40.23
N ASN A 373 -31.83 -4.43 39.37
CA ASN A 373 -31.47 -3.01 39.57
C ASN A 373 -30.05 -2.54 39.20
N PHE A 374 -29.10 -3.39 38.80
CA PHE A 374 -27.73 -2.92 38.49
C PHE A 374 -27.67 -1.79 37.42
N PHE A 375 -28.40 -1.93 36.31
CA PHE A 375 -28.42 -0.93 35.23
C PHE A 375 -29.19 0.35 35.57
N ALA A 376 -30.22 0.25 36.40
CA ALA A 376 -30.94 1.42 36.89
C ALA A 376 -30.10 2.24 37.88
N THR A 377 -29.20 1.59 38.62
CA THR A 377 -28.35 2.25 39.63
C THR A 377 -27.03 2.78 39.07
N HIS A 378 -26.55 2.27 37.92
CA HIS A 378 -25.24 2.61 37.35
C HIS A 378 -25.31 3.02 35.86
N SER A 379 -26.43 3.62 35.42
CA SER A 379 -26.66 4.00 34.03
C SER A 379 -25.54 4.85 33.42
N ASP A 380 -24.84 5.62 34.25
CA ASP A 380 -23.80 6.56 33.84
C ASP A 380 -22.51 5.85 33.38
N PHE A 381 -22.28 4.61 33.83
CA PHE A 381 -21.15 3.78 33.39
C PHE A 381 -21.36 3.13 32.02
N PHE A 382 -22.59 3.13 31.51
CA PHE A 382 -22.97 2.47 30.26
C PHE A 382 -23.30 3.45 29.13
N GLN A 383 -22.82 4.70 29.21
CA GLN A 383 -22.92 5.69 28.13
C GLN A 383 -22.19 5.22 26.86
N VAL A 384 -22.90 4.46 26.03
CA VAL A 384 -22.60 4.31 24.61
C VAL A 384 -23.18 5.55 23.93
N ARG A 385 -22.32 6.38 23.31
CA ARG A 385 -22.76 7.41 22.37
C ARG A 385 -23.50 6.72 21.21
N LEU A 386 -24.81 6.57 21.33
CA LEU A 386 -25.68 6.47 20.17
C LEU A 386 -25.68 7.87 19.56
N SER A 387 -25.07 8.00 18.38
CA SER A 387 -25.27 9.19 17.57
C SER A 387 -26.72 9.11 17.09
N ASP A 388 -27.54 10.06 17.52
CA ASP A 388 -28.93 10.14 17.10
C ASP A 388 -29.01 10.20 15.57
N CYS A 389 -29.73 9.25 14.98
CA CYS A 389 -30.26 9.40 13.64
C CYS A 389 -31.42 10.41 13.71
N VAL A 390 -31.20 11.60 13.16
CA VAL A 390 -32.23 12.46 12.56
C VAL A 390 -31.72 12.94 11.21
#